data_AF-A0A3B8I0Y6-F1
#
_entry.id   AF-A0A3B8I0Y6-F1
#
_cell.length_a   1.000
_cell.length_b   1.000
_cell.length_c   1.000
_cell.angle_alpha   90.00
_cell.angle_beta   90.00
_cell.angle_gamma   90.00
#
_symmetry.space_group_name_H-M   'P 1'
#
loop_
_entity.id
_entity.type
_entity.pdbx_description
1 polymer ?
#
loop_
_entity_poly.entity_id
_entity_poly.type
_entity_poly.pdbx_seq_one_letter_code
_entity_poly.pdbx_strand_id
1 'polypeptide(L)'
;MVYFYIFNYSRVDDEKINLYIDNLFKELKIGNIELDYTNIFCNQKTKKRFEPFINSYDDQPLCDNDRFLVRLNNYFGEVSGQKFGDELKFIFLGEKVSMRHQWGDAQGTWLTVIGCMHEKNIWHEVAHLLGAEDHYGDGMNRCKNPDRCIMTYGKTEGVLCEEALAEIRNYISTLKG
;
A
#
# COMPACT_ATOMS: atom_id res chain seq x y z
N MET A 1 6.50 14.78 -5.25
CA MET A 1 7.20 13.88 -4.28
C MET A 1 6.13 13.08 -3.58
N VAL A 2 6.28 11.77 -3.41
CA VAL A 2 5.21 10.92 -2.85
C VAL A 2 5.41 10.69 -1.34
N TYR A 3 4.34 10.81 -0.58
CA TYR A 3 4.35 10.69 0.88
C TYR A 3 3.58 9.44 1.30
N PHE A 4 4.27 8.49 1.93
CA PHE A 4 3.66 7.29 2.50
C PHE A 4 3.42 7.50 3.99
N TYR A 5 2.17 7.73 4.38
CA TYR A 5 1.76 7.78 5.78
C TYR A 5 1.49 6.37 6.30
N ILE A 6 2.33 5.93 7.23
CA ILE A 6 2.37 4.55 7.69
C ILE A 6 1.76 4.46 9.08
N PHE A 7 0.67 3.72 9.16
CA PHE A 7 -0.06 3.38 10.38
C PHE A 7 0.27 1.95 10.77
N ASN A 8 1.41 1.75 11.44
CA ASN A 8 1.86 0.43 11.84
C ASN A 8 1.23 0.00 13.18
N TYR A 9 0.19 -0.83 13.14
CA TYR A 9 -0.42 -1.51 14.29
C TYR A 9 0.07 -2.95 14.46
N SER A 10 1.03 -3.39 13.63
CA SER A 10 1.54 -4.75 13.66
C SER A 10 2.51 -4.98 14.83
N ARG A 11 2.90 -6.23 15.04
CA ARG A 11 3.99 -6.59 15.96
C ARG A 11 5.39 -6.35 15.39
N VAL A 12 5.50 -6.05 14.10
CA VAL A 12 6.78 -5.75 13.44
C VAL A 12 7.11 -4.29 13.68
N ASP A 13 8.33 -4.00 14.07
CA ASP A 13 8.77 -2.64 14.38
C ASP A 13 8.84 -1.74 13.12
N ASP A 14 8.76 -0.43 13.35
CA ASP A 14 8.74 0.58 12.29
C ASP A 14 10.01 0.57 11.43
N GLU A 15 11.18 0.29 12.02
CA GLU A 15 12.46 0.24 11.29
C GLU A 15 12.46 -0.88 10.25
N LYS A 16 11.94 -2.05 10.64
CA LYS A 16 11.83 -3.21 9.76
C LYS A 16 10.78 -3.02 8.67
N ILE A 17 9.64 -2.41 8.98
CA ILE A 17 8.65 -2.03 7.95
C ILE A 17 9.24 -1.02 6.97
N ASN A 18 9.97 -0.03 7.48
CA ASN A 18 10.65 0.96 6.63
C ASN A 18 11.65 0.29 5.68
N LEU A 19 12.46 -0.64 6.19
CA LEU A 19 13.41 -1.40 5.38
C LEU A 19 12.73 -2.18 4.26
N TYR A 20 11.60 -2.82 4.55
CA TYR A 20 10.84 -3.56 3.53
C TYR A 20 10.34 -2.65 2.42
N ILE A 21 9.75 -1.49 2.76
CA ILE A 21 9.29 -0.51 1.78
C ILE A 21 10.48 0.03 0.97
N ASP A 22 11.59 0.36 1.62
CA ASP A 22 12.80 0.85 0.94
C ASP A 22 13.39 -0.18 -0.03
N ASN A 23 13.29 -1.48 0.29
CA ASN A 23 13.75 -2.52 -0.61
C ASN A 23 12.88 -2.65 -1.87
N LEU A 24 11.57 -2.37 -1.80
CA LEU A 24 10.73 -2.24 -2.99
C LEU A 24 11.25 -1.11 -3.88
N PHE A 25 11.56 0.06 -3.32
CA PHE A 25 12.07 1.19 -4.11
C PHE A 25 13.45 0.93 -4.71
N LYS A 26 14.30 0.13 -4.06
CA LYS A 26 15.54 -0.38 -4.66
C LYS A 26 15.26 -1.29 -5.85
N GLU A 27 14.27 -2.18 -5.76
CA GLU A 27 13.85 -3.05 -6.86
C GLU A 27 13.31 -2.23 -8.05
N LEU A 28 12.47 -1.23 -7.77
CA LEU A 28 11.96 -0.31 -8.80
C LEU A 28 13.10 0.43 -9.53
N LYS A 29 14.13 0.85 -8.78
CA LYS A 29 15.31 1.49 -9.37
C LYS A 29 16.08 0.55 -10.30
N ILE A 30 16.22 -0.73 -9.95
CA ILE A 30 16.80 -1.76 -10.85
C ILE A 30 15.96 -1.87 -12.14
N GLY A 31 14.64 -1.72 -12.04
CA GLY A 31 13.70 -1.63 -13.17
C GLY A 31 13.67 -0.30 -13.92
N ASN A 32 14.62 0.61 -13.68
CA ASN A 32 14.68 1.98 -14.24
C ASN A 32 13.42 2.82 -13.93
N ILE A 33 12.90 2.70 -12.72
CA ILE A 33 11.79 3.51 -12.21
C ILE A 33 12.31 4.30 -11.01
N GLU A 34 12.38 5.63 -11.16
CA GLU A 34 12.81 6.54 -10.10
C GLU A 34 11.66 7.45 -9.64
N LEU A 35 11.43 7.44 -8.33
CA LEU A 35 10.41 8.22 -7.64
C LEU A 35 11.00 8.76 -6.34
N ASP A 36 10.88 10.07 -6.13
CA ASP A 36 11.17 10.68 -4.83
C ASP A 36 10.01 10.37 -3.88
N TYR A 37 10.31 9.70 -2.77
CA TYR A 37 9.34 9.35 -1.75
C TYR A 37 9.86 9.58 -0.33
N THR A 38 8.92 9.64 0.61
CA THR A 38 9.25 9.66 2.04
C THR A 38 8.25 8.81 2.83
N ASN A 39 8.77 8.06 3.79
CA ASN A 39 7.98 7.24 4.71
C ASN A 39 7.76 8.01 6.01
N ILE A 40 6.50 8.26 6.36
CA ILE A 40 6.08 9.01 7.54
C ILE A 40 5.34 8.07 8.49
N PHE A 41 6.04 7.55 9.48
CA PHE A 41 5.43 6.75 10.54
C PHE A 41 4.56 7.63 11.45
N CYS A 42 3.28 7.31 11.50
CA CYS A 42 2.31 8.05 12.28
C CYS A 42 2.50 7.78 13.78
N ASN A 43 2.68 8.85 14.55
CA ASN A 43 2.87 8.76 16.00
C ASN A 43 1.63 8.18 16.71
N GLN A 44 1.79 7.81 17.98
CA GLN A 44 0.73 7.19 18.77
C GLN A 44 -0.54 8.05 18.89
N LYS A 45 -0.41 9.39 18.96
CA LYS A 45 -1.55 10.30 19.04
C LYS A 45 -2.40 10.25 17.77
N THR A 46 -1.75 10.19 16.61
CA THR A 46 -2.40 10.03 15.32
C THR A 46 -3.04 8.65 15.20
N LYS A 47 -2.30 7.57 15.52
CA LYS A 47 -2.82 6.20 15.51
C LYS A 47 -4.06 6.01 16.37
N LYS A 48 -4.09 6.59 17.58
CA LYS A 48 -5.25 6.54 18.49
C LYS A 48 -6.54 7.10 17.88
N ARG A 49 -6.45 7.98 16.88
CA ARG A 49 -7.65 8.52 16.20
C ARG A 49 -8.34 7.50 15.31
N PHE A 50 -7.60 6.48 14.86
CA PHE A 50 -8.10 5.43 13.96
C PHE A 50 -8.24 4.07 14.65
N GLU A 51 -7.68 3.90 15.85
CA GLU A 51 -7.84 2.69 16.68
C GLU A 51 -9.28 2.16 16.77
N PRO A 52 -10.34 2.99 16.85
CA PRO A 52 -11.71 2.47 16.86
C PRO A 52 -12.09 1.67 15.62
N PHE A 53 -11.55 2.01 14.43
CA PHE A 53 -11.79 1.28 13.18
C PHE A 53 -10.90 0.04 13.07
N ILE A 54 -9.70 0.10 13.65
CA ILE A 54 -8.75 -1.03 13.67
C ILE A 54 -9.23 -2.13 14.61
N ASN A 55 -9.81 -1.75 15.74
CA ASN A 55 -10.24 -2.67 16.80
C ASN A 55 -11.75 -2.94 16.79
N SER A 56 -12.53 -2.26 15.94
CA SER A 56 -13.94 -2.59 15.79
C SER A 56 -14.06 -3.95 15.10
N TYR A 57 -14.78 -4.87 15.74
CA TYR A 57 -15.40 -6.01 15.08
C TYR A 57 -16.57 -5.57 14.17
N ASP A 58 -16.50 -4.36 13.59
CA ASP A 58 -17.39 -4.01 12.48
C ASP A 58 -16.98 -4.96 11.35
N ASP A 59 -17.94 -5.75 10.86
CA ASP A 59 -17.73 -6.75 9.82
C ASP A 59 -17.30 -6.15 8.45
N GLN A 60 -17.14 -4.83 8.38
CA GLN A 60 -16.79 -4.13 7.15
C GLN A 60 -15.26 -3.93 7.05
N PRO A 61 -14.64 -4.41 5.96
CA PRO A 61 -13.25 -4.13 5.61
C PRO A 61 -12.93 -2.63 5.64
N LEU A 62 -11.74 -2.24 6.09
CA LEU A 62 -11.35 -0.83 6.18
C LEU A 62 -11.44 -0.10 4.85
N CYS A 63 -11.02 -0.74 3.75
CA CYS A 63 -11.06 -0.17 2.40
C CYS A 63 -12.48 0.13 1.92
N ASP A 64 -13.49 -0.54 2.48
CA ASP A 64 -14.90 -0.34 2.14
C ASP A 64 -15.66 0.48 3.19
N ASN A 65 -15.03 0.83 4.31
CA ASN A 65 -15.70 1.49 5.43
C ASN A 65 -15.79 3.01 5.23
N ASP A 66 -16.92 3.49 4.72
CA ASP A 66 -17.15 4.92 4.43
C ASP A 66 -16.83 5.85 5.61
N ARG A 67 -17.15 5.43 6.85
CA ARG A 67 -16.87 6.24 8.05
C ARG A 67 -15.37 6.39 8.27
N PHE A 68 -14.61 5.32 8.04
CA PHE A 68 -13.15 5.34 8.10
C PHE A 68 -12.57 6.23 6.99
N LEU A 69 -13.01 6.05 5.74
CA LEU A 69 -12.50 6.82 4.59
C LEU A 69 -12.75 8.32 4.76
N VAL A 70 -13.96 8.71 5.19
CA VAL A 70 -14.30 10.11 5.52
C VAL A 70 -13.45 10.64 6.67
N ARG A 71 -13.25 9.84 7.72
CA ARG A 71 -12.41 10.23 8.87
C ARG A 71 -10.96 10.45 8.47
N LEU A 72 -10.42 9.59 7.62
CA LEU A 72 -9.06 9.66 7.11
C LEU A 72 -8.88 10.91 6.24
N ASN A 73 -9.80 11.14 5.31
CA ASN A 73 -9.80 12.33 4.46
C ASN A 73 -9.87 13.63 5.29
N ASN A 74 -10.78 13.72 6.26
CA ASN A 74 -10.92 14.91 7.11
C ASN A 74 -9.66 15.15 7.95
N TYR A 75 -9.10 14.10 8.56
CA TYR A 75 -7.90 14.23 9.39
C TYR A 75 -6.71 14.77 8.60
N PHE A 76 -6.47 14.25 7.40
CA PHE A 76 -5.35 14.72 6.59
C PHE A 76 -5.61 16.06 5.93
N GLY A 77 -6.86 16.37 5.56
CA GLY A 77 -7.23 17.72 5.16
C GLY A 77 -6.95 18.77 6.25
N GLU A 78 -7.22 18.44 7.51
CA GLU A 78 -6.93 19.30 8.67
C GLU A 78 -5.44 19.44 8.96
N VAL A 79 -4.67 18.35 8.87
CA VAL A 79 -3.26 18.31 9.32
C VAL A 79 -2.27 18.75 8.25
N SER A 80 -2.53 18.43 6.98
CA SER A 80 -1.61 18.76 5.88
C SER A 80 -1.93 20.10 5.22
N GLY A 81 -3.15 20.62 5.38
CA GLY A 81 -3.65 21.75 4.59
C GLY A 81 -3.74 21.44 3.08
N GLN A 82 -3.42 20.21 2.67
CA GLN A 82 -3.52 19.72 1.30
C GLN A 82 -4.85 18.99 1.15
N LYS A 83 -5.47 19.16 -0.02
CA LYS A 83 -6.55 18.26 -0.42
C LYS A 83 -5.95 16.90 -0.71
N PHE A 84 -6.74 15.85 -0.49
CA PHE A 84 -6.44 14.51 -0.98
C PHE A 84 -6.00 14.58 -2.44
N GLY A 85 -4.84 14.01 -2.75
CA GLY A 85 -4.24 14.05 -4.08
C GLY A 85 -3.34 12.84 -4.28
N ASP A 86 -2.95 12.61 -5.53
CA ASP A 86 -2.23 11.40 -5.94
C ASP A 86 -0.85 11.23 -5.28
N GLU A 87 -0.30 12.28 -4.69
CA GLU A 87 0.96 12.25 -3.96
C GLU A 87 0.87 11.67 -2.54
N LEU A 88 -0.34 11.59 -1.96
CA LEU A 88 -0.55 11.12 -0.58
C LEU A 88 -1.01 9.67 -0.58
N LYS A 89 -0.22 8.81 0.08
CA LYS A 89 -0.45 7.37 0.17
C LYS A 89 -0.59 6.95 1.62
N PHE A 90 -1.54 6.06 1.90
CA PHE A 90 -1.83 5.58 3.25
C PHE A 90 -1.63 4.07 3.32
N ILE A 91 -0.81 3.64 4.28
CA ILE A 91 -0.53 2.24 4.53
C ILE A 91 -0.96 1.91 5.96
N PHE A 92 -1.96 1.06 6.12
CA PHE A 92 -2.39 0.55 7.41
C PHE A 92 -1.91 -0.88 7.58
N LEU A 93 -1.03 -1.14 8.55
CA LEU A 93 -0.48 -2.47 8.77
C LEU A 93 -0.96 -3.04 10.10
N GLY A 94 -1.35 -4.30 10.14
CA GLY A 94 -1.55 -5.03 11.38
C GLY A 94 -2.34 -6.32 11.20
N GLU A 95 -1.95 -7.36 11.94
CA GLU A 95 -2.54 -8.70 11.84
C GLU A 95 -4.03 -8.75 12.25
N LYS A 96 -4.55 -7.69 12.86
CA LYS A 96 -5.93 -7.56 13.33
C LYS A 96 -6.76 -6.53 12.55
N VAL A 97 -6.18 -5.87 11.57
CA VAL A 97 -6.91 -4.86 10.79
C VAL A 97 -7.97 -5.58 9.95
N SER A 98 -9.19 -5.03 9.87
CA SER A 98 -10.27 -5.62 9.06
C SER A 98 -10.03 -5.40 7.56
N MET A 99 -10.13 -6.46 6.75
CA MET A 99 -9.81 -6.47 5.32
C MET A 99 -10.62 -7.54 4.56
N ARG A 100 -10.83 -7.36 3.25
CA ARG A 100 -11.52 -8.35 2.40
C ARG A 100 -10.74 -9.65 2.27
N HIS A 101 -9.42 -9.53 2.08
CA HIS A 101 -8.52 -10.66 1.88
C HIS A 101 -7.51 -10.72 3.02
N GLN A 102 -7.23 -11.92 3.53
CA GLN A 102 -6.35 -12.15 4.69
C GLN A 102 -4.89 -11.68 4.53
N TRP A 103 -4.49 -11.24 3.33
CA TRP A 103 -3.12 -10.83 3.00
C TRP A 103 -2.98 -9.31 2.99
N GLY A 104 -3.91 -8.65 2.30
CA GLY A 104 -4.02 -7.20 2.22
C GLY A 104 -5.14 -6.82 1.26
N ASP A 105 -5.36 -5.52 1.14
CA ASP A 105 -6.44 -4.95 0.34
C ASP A 105 -6.10 -3.50 -0.01
N ALA A 106 -6.31 -3.12 -1.26
CA ALA A 106 -6.08 -1.75 -1.73
C ALA A 106 -7.37 -1.08 -2.20
N GLN A 107 -7.44 0.23 -1.98
CA GLN A 107 -8.50 1.11 -2.46
C GLN A 107 -7.89 2.18 -3.37
N GLY A 108 -8.02 1.96 -4.68
CA GLY A 108 -7.35 2.77 -5.68
C GLY A 108 -5.83 2.84 -5.46
N THR A 109 -5.22 3.95 -5.88
CA THR A 109 -3.77 4.15 -5.73
C THR A 109 -3.41 4.88 -4.45
N TRP A 110 -4.31 5.05 -3.48
CA TRP A 110 -4.09 5.96 -2.35
C TRP A 110 -4.14 5.30 -0.97
N LEU A 111 -4.80 4.16 -0.82
CA LEU A 111 -4.90 3.43 0.45
C LEU A 111 -4.63 1.94 0.23
N THR A 112 -3.81 1.36 1.11
CA THR A 112 -3.74 -0.09 1.28
C THR A 112 -3.78 -0.45 2.77
N VAL A 113 -4.34 -1.62 3.04
CA VAL A 113 -4.46 -2.28 4.34
C VAL A 113 -3.74 -3.61 4.23
N ILE A 114 -2.82 -3.90 5.15
CA ILE A 114 -1.91 -5.05 5.06
C ILE A 114 -2.02 -5.89 6.35
N GLY A 115 -2.43 -7.14 6.20
CA GLY A 115 -2.55 -8.10 7.31
C GLY A 115 -1.33 -9.00 7.45
N CYS A 116 -0.68 -9.31 6.33
CA CYS A 116 0.50 -10.16 6.27
C CYS A 116 1.80 -9.33 6.23
N MET A 117 2.58 -9.38 7.31
CA MET A 117 3.83 -8.60 7.46
C MET A 117 5.04 -9.24 6.75
N HIS A 118 4.78 -10.07 5.73
CA HIS A 118 5.84 -10.58 4.87
C HIS A 118 6.31 -9.48 3.92
N GLU A 119 7.63 -9.32 3.74
CA GLU A 119 8.20 -8.24 2.92
C GLU A 119 7.56 -8.18 1.52
N LYS A 120 7.49 -9.31 0.81
CA LYS A 120 6.90 -9.38 -0.54
C LYS A 120 5.39 -9.10 -0.57
N ASN A 121 4.67 -9.37 0.51
CA ASN A 121 3.27 -8.98 0.61
C ASN A 121 3.14 -7.45 0.78
N ILE A 122 4.00 -6.86 1.61
CA ILE A 122 4.07 -5.39 1.72
C ILE A 122 4.44 -4.77 0.36
N TRP A 123 5.35 -5.39 -0.39
CA TRP A 123 5.68 -4.91 -1.74
C TRP A 123 4.50 -4.96 -2.69
N HIS A 124 3.74 -6.06 -2.68
CA HIS A 124 2.53 -6.23 -3.49
C HIS A 124 1.53 -5.09 -3.21
N GLU A 125 1.20 -4.90 -1.94
CA GLU A 125 0.23 -3.90 -1.51
C GLU A 125 0.69 -2.45 -1.77
N VAL A 126 1.99 -2.17 -1.58
CA VAL A 126 2.56 -0.85 -1.90
C VAL A 126 2.67 -0.63 -3.41
N ALA A 127 2.82 -1.68 -4.23
CA ALA A 127 2.81 -1.57 -5.68
C ALA A 127 1.45 -1.12 -6.21
N HIS A 128 0.34 -1.52 -5.59
CA HIS A 128 -0.99 -0.98 -5.94
C HIS A 128 -1.10 0.53 -5.72
N LEU A 129 -0.48 1.05 -4.66
CA LEU A 129 -0.40 2.50 -4.42
C LEU A 129 0.39 3.25 -5.50
N LEU A 130 1.19 2.51 -6.26
CA LEU A 130 1.96 2.99 -7.40
C LEU A 130 1.33 2.61 -8.75
N GLY A 131 0.07 2.18 -8.75
CA GLY A 131 -0.71 1.93 -9.97
C GLY A 131 -0.56 0.54 -10.58
N ALA A 132 0.13 -0.40 -9.93
CA ALA A 132 0.13 -1.79 -10.37
C ALA A 132 -1.26 -2.42 -10.15
N GLU A 133 -1.71 -3.25 -11.09
CA GLU A 133 -2.91 -4.06 -10.93
C GLU A 133 -2.58 -5.46 -10.41
N ASP A 134 -3.60 -6.16 -9.91
CA ASP A 134 -3.49 -7.58 -9.66
C ASP A 134 -3.29 -8.34 -10.97
N HIS A 135 -2.36 -9.28 -10.99
CA HIS A 135 -2.04 -10.09 -12.18
C HIS A 135 -2.63 -11.51 -12.08
N TYR A 136 -3.73 -11.63 -11.36
CA TYR A 136 -4.51 -12.86 -11.21
C TYR A 136 -6.00 -12.56 -11.29
N GLY A 137 -6.81 -13.61 -11.50
CA GLY A 137 -8.27 -13.54 -11.32
C GLY A 137 -9.07 -12.94 -12.49
N ASP A 138 -8.44 -12.35 -13.50
CA ASP A 138 -9.13 -11.74 -14.65
C ASP A 138 -9.14 -12.61 -15.92
N GLY A 139 -8.54 -13.80 -15.85
CA GLY A 139 -8.41 -14.72 -16.99
C GLY A 139 -7.43 -14.26 -18.07
N MET A 140 -6.76 -13.12 -17.90
CA MET A 140 -5.73 -12.63 -18.80
C MET A 140 -4.36 -13.02 -18.26
N ASN A 141 -3.52 -13.62 -19.11
CA ASN A 141 -2.16 -13.95 -18.74
C ASN A 141 -1.28 -12.70 -18.86
N ARG A 142 -1.43 -11.77 -17.90
CA ARG A 142 -0.68 -10.49 -17.86
C ARG A 142 0.81 -10.70 -17.62
N CYS A 143 1.17 -11.77 -16.91
CA CYS A 143 2.54 -12.11 -16.60
C CYS A 143 3.12 -13.11 -17.60
N LYS A 144 4.24 -12.77 -18.24
CA LYS A 144 5.07 -13.78 -18.95
C LYS A 144 5.65 -14.84 -18.00
N ASN A 145 5.83 -14.50 -16.72
CA ASN A 145 6.34 -15.41 -15.70
C ASN A 145 5.53 -15.27 -14.39
N PRO A 146 4.32 -15.85 -14.34
CA PRO A 146 3.43 -15.73 -13.18
C PRO A 146 4.03 -16.36 -11.92
N ASP A 147 4.94 -17.33 -12.06
CA ASP A 147 5.54 -17.99 -10.91
C ASP A 147 6.45 -17.08 -10.09
N ARG A 148 6.99 -16.03 -10.71
CA ARG A 148 7.92 -15.09 -10.09
C ARG A 148 7.33 -13.72 -9.79
N CYS A 149 6.15 -13.40 -10.30
CA CYS A 149 5.54 -12.08 -10.15
C CYS A 149 4.85 -11.95 -8.79
N ILE A 150 5.29 -11.00 -7.97
CA ILE A 150 4.64 -10.75 -6.67
C ILE A 150 3.23 -10.19 -6.80
N MET A 151 2.83 -9.65 -7.97
CA MET A 151 1.45 -9.19 -8.23
C MET A 151 0.47 -10.35 -8.49
N THR A 152 0.91 -11.60 -8.34
CA THR A 152 0.02 -12.78 -8.41
C THR A 152 -0.39 -13.24 -7.01
N TYR A 153 -1.56 -13.88 -6.90
CA TYR A 153 -2.17 -14.22 -5.62
C TYR A 153 -1.25 -15.05 -4.70
N GLY A 154 -1.08 -14.59 -3.46
CA GLY A 154 -0.42 -15.36 -2.39
C GLY A 154 1.09 -15.56 -2.56
N LYS A 155 1.77 -14.74 -3.38
CA LYS A 155 3.23 -14.85 -3.56
C LYS A 155 4.00 -14.15 -2.43
N THR A 156 4.74 -14.95 -1.68
CA THR A 156 5.72 -14.47 -0.69
C THR A 156 7.14 -14.39 -1.23
N GLU A 157 7.38 -14.80 -2.48
CA GLU A 157 8.70 -14.84 -3.10
C GLU A 157 8.64 -14.25 -4.51
N GLY A 158 9.78 -13.76 -5.01
CA GLY A 158 9.91 -13.20 -6.36
C GLY A 158 10.10 -11.68 -6.42
N VAL A 159 9.77 -11.11 -7.57
CA VAL A 159 9.95 -9.69 -7.94
C VAL A 159 8.75 -9.17 -8.72
N LEU A 160 8.72 -7.87 -9.03
CA LEU A 160 7.74 -7.31 -9.97
C LEU A 160 8.06 -7.81 -11.39
N CYS A 161 7.04 -8.24 -12.14
CA CYS A 161 7.23 -8.62 -13.54
C CYS A 161 7.33 -7.38 -14.46
N GLU A 162 7.67 -7.62 -15.74
CA GLU A 162 7.75 -6.57 -16.76
C GLU A 162 6.47 -5.73 -16.86
N GLU A 163 5.29 -6.38 -16.76
CA GLU A 163 3.99 -5.71 -16.85
C GLU A 163 3.75 -4.81 -15.64
N ALA A 164 4.04 -5.29 -14.42
CA ALA A 164 3.82 -4.52 -13.20
C ALA A 164 4.75 -3.29 -13.18
N LEU A 165 5.98 -3.47 -13.65
CA LEU A 165 6.92 -2.35 -13.83
C LEU A 165 6.43 -1.36 -14.90
N ALA A 166 5.76 -1.82 -15.97
CA ALA A 166 5.18 -0.95 -16.98
C ALA A 166 3.99 -0.14 -16.44
N GLU A 167 3.07 -0.79 -15.71
CA GLU A 167 1.93 -0.14 -15.03
C GLU A 167 2.41 0.95 -14.07
N ILE A 168 3.37 0.61 -13.19
CA ILE A 168 3.94 1.56 -12.23
C ILE A 168 4.63 2.73 -12.94
N ARG A 169 5.38 2.47 -14.01
CA ARG A 169 6.05 3.52 -14.79
C ARG A 169 5.04 4.48 -15.41
N ASN A 170 3.94 3.95 -15.95
CA ASN A 170 2.88 4.76 -16.53
C ASN A 170 2.24 5.64 -15.45
N TYR A 171 1.89 5.07 -14.29
CA TYR A 171 1.32 5.85 -13.19
C TYR A 171 2.27 6.94 -12.68
N ILE A 172 3.55 6.63 -12.45
CA ILE A 172 4.52 7.63 -12.00
C ILE A 172 4.69 8.75 -13.04
N SER A 173 4.56 8.45 -14.34
CA SER A 173 4.61 9.48 -15.38
C SER A 173 3.45 10.48 -15.29
N THR A 174 2.26 10.04 -14.83
CA THR A 174 1.12 10.93 -14.63
C THR A 174 1.25 11.80 -13.39
N LEU A 175 2.08 11.41 -12.42
CA LEU A 175 2.40 12.25 -11.25
C LEU A 175 3.37 13.39 -11.56
N LYS A 176 4.16 13.26 -12.63
CA LYS A 176 5.20 14.23 -13.03
C LYS A 176 4.71 15.25 -14.07
N GLY A 177 3.50 15.08 -14.60
CA GLY A 177 2.85 15.98 -15.57
C GLY A 177 1.98 17.02 -14.89
#